data_AF-A0A7S0FI24-F1
#
_entry.id   AF-A0A7S0FI24-F1
#
_cell.length_a   1.000
_cell.length_b   1.000
_cell.length_c   1.000
_cell.angle_alpha   90.00
_cell.angle_beta   90.00
_cell.angle_gamma   90.00
#
_symmetry.space_group_name_H-M   'P 1'
#
loop_
_entity.id
_entity.type
_entity.pdbx_description
1 polymer ?
#
loop_
_entity_poly.entity_id
_entity_poly.type
_entity_poly.pdbx_seq_one_letter_code
_entity_poly.pdbx_strand_id
1 'polypeptide(L)'
;GPLGRIGALQRDGQSSLSSACGAAVGAYKELQKKKAAPVDPVTVLDLLKDEDTATEFDPQLGTIVDLLKPRLKDIDESTDSIAFVTYQMYGIIRELLYGVLNQTPDLFESCSEVAIVGGLMINRRIGGDFFQPLSFETCTKDSKHVDLFETTFGERPSLVPILGSEEAVERLFVGGSQVGGGGSSSKQK
;
A
#
# COMPACT_ATOMS: atom_id res chain seq x y z
N GLY A 1 -1.18 7.09 -20.89
CA GLY A 1 -1.29 6.87 -22.36
C GLY A 1 -1.52 8.19 -23.09
N PRO A 2 -1.76 8.22 -24.42
CA PRO A 2 -1.87 9.46 -25.22
C PRO A 2 -3.03 10.41 -24.84
N LEU A 3 -3.78 10.13 -23.77
CA LEU A 3 -4.86 10.95 -23.20
C LEU A 3 -4.71 11.17 -21.68
N GLY A 4 -3.57 10.85 -21.07
CA GLY A 4 -3.37 11.03 -19.62
C GLY A 4 -4.20 10.13 -18.69
N ARG A 5 -4.99 9.19 -19.24
CA ARG A 5 -5.83 8.27 -18.47
C ARG A 5 -5.02 7.40 -17.48
N ILE A 6 -5.43 7.41 -16.22
CA ILE A 6 -4.91 6.59 -15.11
C ILE A 6 -5.59 5.21 -15.13
N GLY A 7 -4.87 4.17 -14.67
CA GLY A 7 -5.43 2.83 -14.51
C GLY A 7 -5.41 1.94 -15.75
N ALA A 8 -4.84 2.41 -16.86
CA ALA A 8 -4.79 1.64 -18.10
C ALA A 8 -3.53 1.92 -18.92
N LEU A 9 -2.99 0.87 -19.54
CA LEU A 9 -1.81 0.89 -20.38
C LEU A 9 -2.08 0.10 -21.67
N GLN A 10 -1.54 0.59 -22.79
CA GLN A 10 -1.50 -0.19 -24.03
C GLN A 10 -0.17 -0.93 -24.06
N ARG A 11 -0.25 -2.25 -24.09
CA ARG A 11 0.92 -3.15 -24.14
C ARG A 11 1.26 -3.46 -25.60
N ASP A 12 2.49 -3.91 -25.84
CA ASP A 12 2.90 -4.30 -27.19
C ASP A 12 2.05 -5.46 -27.71
N GLY A 13 1.71 -5.41 -28.99
CA GLY A 13 0.78 -6.35 -29.62
C GLY A 13 -0.70 -6.12 -29.31
N GLN A 14 -1.07 -5.14 -28.47
CA GLN A 14 -2.48 -4.79 -28.21
C GLN A 14 -2.94 -3.59 -29.03
N SER A 15 -4.12 -3.71 -29.64
CA SER A 15 -4.79 -2.61 -30.34
C SER A 15 -5.53 -1.65 -29.39
N SER A 16 -5.74 -2.03 -28.13
CA SER A 16 -6.51 -1.28 -27.15
C SER A 16 -5.81 -1.18 -25.79
N LEU A 17 -6.29 -0.25 -24.96
CA LEU A 17 -5.86 -0.09 -23.57
C LEU A 17 -6.42 -1.23 -22.71
N SER A 18 -5.60 -1.76 -21.81
CA SER A 18 -5.99 -2.74 -20.80
C SER A 18 -5.63 -2.24 -19.40
N SER A 19 -6.23 -2.81 -18.35
CA SER A 19 -6.05 -2.32 -16.97
C SER A 19 -4.61 -2.49 -16.46
N ALA A 20 -4.21 -1.54 -15.60
CA ALA A 20 -2.92 -1.52 -14.91
C ALA A 20 -3.06 -0.76 -13.58
N CYS A 21 -2.90 -1.38 -12.40
CA CYS A 21 -2.67 -2.81 -12.16
C CYS A 21 -3.95 -3.64 -12.35
N GLY A 22 -3.87 -4.75 -13.10
CA GLY A 22 -5.04 -5.57 -13.43
C GLY A 22 -5.75 -6.14 -12.20
N ALA A 23 -5.01 -6.60 -11.20
CA ALA A 23 -5.55 -7.19 -9.99
C ALA A 23 -6.26 -6.16 -9.09
N ALA A 24 -5.61 -5.02 -8.81
CA ALA A 24 -6.20 -3.95 -8.01
C ALA A 24 -7.48 -3.38 -8.66
N VAL A 25 -7.45 -3.14 -9.98
CA VAL A 25 -8.63 -2.70 -10.74
C VAL A 25 -9.72 -3.78 -10.75
N GLY A 26 -9.34 -5.06 -10.85
CA GLY A 26 -10.27 -6.20 -10.78
C GLY A 26 -10.97 -6.29 -9.44
N ALA A 27 -10.20 -6.25 -8.34
CA ALA A 27 -10.73 -6.27 -6.98
C ALA A 27 -11.66 -5.09 -6.70
N TYR A 28 -11.27 -3.87 -7.12
CA TYR A 28 -12.13 -2.70 -6.98
C TYR A 28 -13.46 -2.84 -7.74
N LYS A 29 -13.43 -3.30 -8.99
CA LYS A 29 -14.65 -3.57 -9.77
C LYS A 29 -15.54 -4.62 -9.12
N GLU A 30 -14.96 -5.64 -8.49
CA GLU A 30 -15.73 -6.66 -7.79
C GLU A 30 -16.44 -6.10 -6.55
N LEU A 31 -15.75 -5.24 -5.79
CA LEU A 31 -16.33 -4.53 -4.65
C LEU A 31 -17.46 -3.57 -5.07
N GLN A 32 -17.31 -2.89 -6.22
CA GLN A 32 -18.38 -2.06 -6.79
C GLN A 32 -19.65 -2.86 -7.11
N LYS A 33 -19.51 -4.07 -7.68
CA LYS A 33 -20.67 -4.93 -7.98
C LYS A 33 -21.40 -5.40 -6.73
N LYS A 34 -20.64 -5.72 -5.67
CA LYS A 34 -21.16 -6.26 -4.41
C LYS A 34 -21.88 -5.21 -3.54
N LYS A 35 -21.84 -3.91 -3.88
CA LYS A 35 -22.31 -2.79 -3.02
C LYS A 35 -21.86 -2.95 -1.57
N ALA A 36 -20.65 -3.46 -1.38
CA ALA A 36 -20.19 -3.89 -0.08
C ALA A 36 -20.06 -2.66 0.84
N ALA A 37 -20.77 -2.66 1.97
CA ALA A 37 -20.57 -1.63 2.98
C ALA A 37 -19.13 -1.74 3.53
N PRO A 38 -18.38 -0.63 3.63
CA PRO A 38 -17.07 -0.63 4.26
C PRO A 38 -17.23 -0.93 5.75
N VAL A 39 -16.47 -1.89 6.25
CA VAL A 39 -16.24 -2.12 7.68
C VAL A 39 -14.75 -1.85 7.89
N ASP A 40 -14.40 -1.08 8.92
CA ASP A 40 -13.06 -0.50 9.13
C ASP A 40 -12.32 -1.30 10.25
N PRO A 41 -11.52 -2.33 9.93
CA PRO A 41 -10.60 -2.99 10.84
C PRO A 41 -9.32 -2.15 11.01
N VAL A 42 -8.74 -2.23 12.21
CA VAL A 42 -7.59 -1.42 12.63
C VAL A 42 -6.31 -1.75 11.84
N THR A 43 -6.13 -3.00 11.36
CA THR A 43 -4.97 -3.39 10.51
C THR A 43 -5.33 -4.48 9.48
N VAL A 44 -4.54 -4.60 8.39
CA VAL A 44 -4.63 -5.72 7.41
C VAL A 44 -4.39 -7.08 8.06
N LEU A 45 -3.52 -7.13 9.07
CA LEU A 45 -3.17 -8.35 9.81
C LEU A 45 -4.35 -8.93 10.61
N ASP A 46 -5.34 -8.11 10.96
CA ASP A 46 -6.54 -8.58 11.64
C ASP A 46 -7.52 -9.31 10.71
N LEU A 47 -7.42 -9.09 9.39
CA LEU A 47 -8.25 -9.77 8.39
C LEU A 47 -7.72 -11.14 7.97
N LEU A 48 -6.43 -11.39 8.14
CA LEU A 48 -5.79 -12.65 7.73
C LEU A 48 -5.92 -13.79 8.77
N LYS A 49 -6.62 -13.55 9.89
CA LYS A 49 -6.74 -14.52 11.00
C LYS A 49 -7.90 -15.52 10.84
N ASP A 50 -8.81 -15.32 9.90
CA ASP A 50 -9.92 -16.23 9.60
C ASP A 50 -9.58 -17.16 8.42
N GLU A 51 -8.96 -18.31 8.70
CA GLU A 51 -8.56 -19.33 7.71
C GLU A 51 -9.69 -20.31 7.35
N ASP A 52 -10.84 -19.84 6.87
CA ASP A 52 -11.92 -20.75 6.46
C ASP A 52 -12.62 -20.29 5.15
N THR A 53 -11.89 -20.32 4.03
CA THR A 53 -12.47 -20.22 2.68
C THR A 53 -11.96 -21.32 1.75
N ALA A 54 -12.38 -22.55 2.02
CA ALA A 54 -12.33 -23.62 1.04
C ALA A 54 -13.21 -23.27 -0.18
N THR A 55 -12.64 -23.37 -1.40
CA THR A 55 -13.25 -23.27 -2.76
C THR A 55 -13.11 -21.98 -3.58
N GLU A 56 -12.05 -21.17 -3.43
CA GLU A 56 -11.80 -20.06 -4.38
C GLU A 56 -10.87 -20.44 -5.55
N PHE A 57 -11.36 -20.21 -6.78
CA PHE A 57 -10.64 -20.39 -8.06
C PHE A 57 -9.43 -19.44 -8.21
N ASP A 58 -9.37 -18.36 -7.41
CA ASP A 58 -8.25 -17.40 -7.35
C ASP A 58 -8.12 -16.79 -5.94
N PRO A 59 -7.41 -17.46 -5.01
CA PRO A 59 -7.28 -17.01 -3.62
C PRO A 59 -6.48 -15.70 -3.49
N GLN A 60 -5.61 -15.39 -4.46
CA GLN A 60 -4.86 -14.14 -4.43
C GLN A 60 -5.77 -12.94 -4.70
N LEU A 61 -6.67 -13.05 -5.69
CA LEU A 61 -7.65 -12.01 -5.94
C LEU A 61 -8.63 -11.88 -4.76
N GLY A 62 -9.07 -12.99 -4.16
CA GLY A 62 -9.90 -12.99 -2.95
C GLY A 62 -9.24 -12.21 -1.81
N THR A 63 -7.96 -12.52 -1.53
CA THR A 63 -7.16 -11.79 -0.52
C THR A 63 -7.10 -10.29 -0.83
N ILE A 64 -6.82 -9.90 -2.08
CA ILE A 64 -6.79 -8.48 -2.46
C ILE A 64 -8.14 -7.81 -2.24
N VAL A 65 -9.24 -8.47 -2.59
CA VAL A 65 -10.61 -7.95 -2.37
C VAL A 65 -10.87 -7.73 -0.90
N ASP A 66 -10.53 -8.69 -0.04
CA ASP A 66 -10.78 -8.62 1.40
C ASP A 66 -9.94 -7.53 2.08
N LEU A 67 -8.67 -7.42 1.71
CA LEU A 67 -7.77 -6.38 2.24
C LEU A 67 -8.11 -4.98 1.73
N LEU A 68 -8.61 -4.86 0.50
CA LEU A 68 -8.96 -3.57 -0.11
C LEU A 68 -10.31 -3.04 0.40
N LYS A 69 -11.30 -3.91 0.61
CA LYS A 69 -12.65 -3.54 1.06
C LYS A 69 -12.70 -2.50 2.19
N PRO A 70 -11.99 -2.67 3.33
CA PRO A 70 -12.02 -1.70 4.41
C PRO A 70 -11.40 -0.34 4.05
N ARG A 71 -10.46 -0.33 3.08
CA ARG A 71 -9.71 0.85 2.69
C ARG A 71 -10.48 1.78 1.74
N LEU A 72 -11.71 1.42 1.35
CA LEU A 72 -12.52 2.19 0.40
C LEU A 72 -13.43 3.25 1.04
N LYS A 73 -13.38 3.44 2.37
CA LYS A 73 -14.27 4.36 3.10
C LYS A 73 -14.33 5.76 2.50
N ASP A 74 -13.19 6.30 2.08
CA ASP A 74 -13.04 7.70 1.66
C ASP A 74 -12.92 7.85 0.13
N ILE A 75 -13.24 6.80 -0.63
CA ILE A 75 -13.05 6.80 -2.09
C ILE A 75 -13.93 7.81 -2.83
N ASP A 76 -15.11 8.12 -2.29
CA ASP A 76 -16.04 9.09 -2.90
C ASP A 76 -15.53 10.54 -2.79
N GLU A 77 -14.58 10.80 -1.88
CA GLU A 77 -13.91 12.10 -1.72
C GLU A 77 -12.65 12.23 -2.59
N SER A 78 -12.22 11.13 -3.23
CA SER A 78 -11.02 11.11 -4.07
C SER A 78 -11.23 11.80 -5.42
N THR A 79 -10.19 12.47 -5.92
CA THR A 79 -10.22 13.06 -7.27
C THR A 79 -10.17 12.00 -8.39
N ASP A 80 -9.60 10.83 -8.11
CA ASP A 80 -9.52 9.70 -9.04
C ASP A 80 -9.53 8.37 -8.27
N SER A 81 -10.59 7.59 -8.46
CA SER A 81 -10.79 6.31 -7.76
C SER A 81 -9.69 5.29 -8.02
N ILE A 82 -9.05 5.28 -9.20
CA ILE A 82 -7.99 4.33 -9.50
C ILE A 82 -6.67 4.77 -8.86
N ALA A 83 -6.40 6.07 -8.85
CA ALA A 83 -5.28 6.61 -8.06
C ALA A 83 -5.47 6.27 -6.59
N PHE A 84 -6.65 6.56 -6.01
CA PHE A 84 -7.00 6.22 -4.63
C PHE A 84 -6.73 4.74 -4.32
N VAL A 85 -7.30 3.82 -5.11
CA VAL A 85 -7.09 2.38 -4.94
C VAL A 85 -5.61 2.00 -5.04
N THR A 86 -4.86 2.63 -5.93
CA THR A 86 -3.42 2.37 -6.09
C THR A 86 -2.64 2.75 -4.83
N TYR A 87 -2.96 3.89 -4.20
CA TYR A 87 -2.36 4.27 -2.93
C TYR A 87 -2.78 3.32 -1.80
N GLN A 88 -4.06 2.94 -1.70
CA GLN A 88 -4.49 1.97 -0.69
C GLN A 88 -3.76 0.63 -0.82
N MET A 89 -3.54 0.16 -2.05
CA MET A 89 -2.73 -1.04 -2.30
C MET A 89 -1.29 -0.89 -1.84
N TYR A 90 -0.67 0.29 -2.00
CA TYR A 90 0.66 0.54 -1.44
C TYR A 90 0.67 0.42 0.08
N GLY A 91 -0.33 1.00 0.77
CA GLY A 91 -0.47 0.86 2.23
C GLY A 91 -0.58 -0.61 2.66
N ILE A 92 -1.44 -1.38 1.99
CA ILE A 92 -1.59 -2.83 2.25
C ILE A 92 -0.27 -3.58 2.05
N ILE A 93 0.42 -3.35 0.92
CA ILE A 93 1.70 -4.02 0.63
C ILE A 93 2.76 -3.64 1.66
N ARG A 94 2.79 -2.37 2.09
CA ARG A 94 3.69 -1.89 3.13
C ARG A 94 3.43 -2.63 4.45
N GLU A 95 2.18 -2.71 4.90
CA GLU A 95 1.81 -3.45 6.12
C GLU A 95 2.19 -4.92 6.06
N LEU A 96 1.95 -5.59 4.92
CA LEU A 96 2.35 -6.99 4.73
C LEU A 96 3.87 -7.17 4.77
N LEU A 97 4.63 -6.26 4.14
CA LEU A 97 6.09 -6.28 4.16
C LEU A 97 6.64 -6.18 5.58
N TYR A 98 6.17 -5.22 6.38
CA TYR A 98 6.60 -5.12 7.78
C TYR A 98 6.11 -6.29 8.63
N GLY A 99 4.92 -6.81 8.34
CA GLY A 99 4.43 -8.05 8.94
C GLY A 99 5.41 -9.21 8.75
N VAL A 100 5.96 -9.38 7.54
CA VAL A 100 6.99 -10.38 7.25
C VAL A 100 8.30 -10.06 7.97
N LEU A 101 8.80 -8.83 7.88
CA LEU A 101 10.07 -8.43 8.53
C LEU A 101 10.05 -8.68 10.04
N ASN A 102 8.93 -8.36 10.71
CA ASN A 102 8.75 -8.58 12.14
C ASN A 102 8.68 -10.08 12.52
N GLN A 103 8.31 -10.95 11.57
CA GLN A 103 8.22 -12.39 11.75
C GLN A 103 9.49 -13.14 11.32
N THR A 104 10.51 -12.44 10.81
CA THR A 104 11.77 -13.04 10.32
C THR A 104 12.99 -12.47 11.07
N PRO A 105 13.11 -12.69 12.39
CA PRO A 105 14.23 -12.17 13.18
C PRO A 105 15.59 -12.79 12.79
N ASP A 106 15.57 -13.99 12.21
CA ASP A 106 16.72 -14.71 11.66
C ASP A 106 17.32 -14.04 10.41
N LEU A 107 16.58 -13.12 9.77
CA LEU A 107 17.10 -12.31 8.66
C LEU A 107 18.44 -11.62 9.01
N PHE A 108 18.56 -11.17 10.26
CA PHE A 108 19.74 -10.46 10.73
C PHE A 108 20.88 -11.37 11.24
N GLU A 109 20.78 -12.68 11.02
CA GLU A 109 21.92 -13.60 11.19
C GLU A 109 22.92 -13.51 10.02
N SER A 110 22.42 -13.15 8.83
CA SER A 110 23.22 -13.02 7.60
C SER A 110 23.26 -11.59 7.05
N CYS A 111 22.56 -10.66 7.69
CA CYS A 111 22.41 -9.27 7.27
C CYS A 111 22.55 -8.31 8.46
N SER A 112 23.22 -7.18 8.28
CA SER A 112 23.34 -6.15 9.33
C SER A 112 22.27 -5.05 9.22
N GLU A 113 21.75 -4.84 8.02
CA GLU A 113 20.86 -3.72 7.68
C GLU A 113 20.03 -4.05 6.45
N VAL A 114 18.74 -3.73 6.50
CA VAL A 114 17.82 -3.85 5.37
C VAL A 114 17.34 -2.45 5.00
N ALA A 115 17.60 -2.04 3.76
CA ALA A 115 17.08 -0.79 3.21
C ALA A 115 15.76 -1.06 2.48
N ILE A 116 14.72 -0.29 2.80
CA ILE A 116 13.37 -0.45 2.26
C ILE A 116 12.99 0.83 1.54
N VAL A 117 12.83 0.75 0.21
CA VAL A 117 12.28 1.83 -0.61
C VAL A 117 10.88 1.41 -1.06
N GLY A 118 9.87 2.13 -0.59
CA GLY A 118 8.48 1.91 -0.96
C GLY A 118 7.94 3.05 -1.82
N GLY A 119 7.09 2.74 -2.79
CA GLY A 119 6.49 3.74 -3.66
C GLY A 119 5.60 3.15 -4.74
N LEU A 120 5.18 4.02 -5.66
CA LEU A 120 4.32 3.65 -6.79
C LEU A 120 5.14 3.60 -8.07
N MET A 121 5.05 2.47 -8.77
CA MET A 121 5.54 2.35 -10.13
C MET A 121 4.47 2.83 -11.11
N ILE A 122 4.81 3.81 -11.95
CA ILE A 122 3.91 4.43 -12.92
C ILE A 122 4.34 4.00 -14.31
N ASN A 123 3.68 2.96 -14.83
CA ASN A 123 4.02 2.41 -16.14
C ASN A 123 3.51 3.30 -17.28
N ARG A 124 4.36 3.56 -18.27
CA ARG A 124 4.05 4.40 -19.43
C ARG A 124 4.46 3.68 -20.71
N ARG A 125 3.65 3.87 -21.76
CA ARG A 125 3.94 3.27 -23.08
C ARG A 125 5.18 3.89 -23.74
N ILE A 126 5.36 5.20 -23.58
CA ILE A 126 6.42 5.97 -24.24
C ILE A 126 7.14 6.80 -23.20
N GLY A 127 8.47 6.82 -23.29
CA GLY A 127 9.33 7.71 -22.49
C GLY A 127 9.71 7.17 -21.11
N GLY A 128 9.73 5.84 -20.95
CA GLY A 128 10.12 5.16 -19.72
C GLY A 128 9.09 5.23 -18.61
N ASP A 129 9.27 4.36 -17.62
CA ASP A 129 8.44 4.32 -16.42
C ASP A 129 8.94 5.31 -15.38
N PHE A 130 8.03 5.78 -14.53
CA PHE A 130 8.40 6.55 -13.35
C PHE A 130 8.25 5.72 -12.08
N PHE A 131 8.98 6.12 -11.05
CA PHE A 131 8.78 5.66 -9.70
C PHE A 131 8.55 6.86 -8.80
N GLN A 132 7.42 6.89 -8.10
CA GLN A 132 7.12 7.89 -7.09
C GLN A 132 7.47 7.29 -5.72
N PRO A 133 8.61 7.68 -5.11
CA PRO A 133 8.95 7.21 -3.78
C PRO A 133 7.93 7.77 -2.78
N LEU A 134 7.48 6.92 -1.85
CA LEU A 134 6.60 7.28 -0.73
C LEU A 134 7.21 6.94 0.62
N SER A 135 8.18 6.03 0.68
CA SER A 135 8.96 5.76 1.88
C SER A 135 10.38 5.36 1.50
N PHE A 136 11.32 5.72 2.36
CA PHE A 136 12.66 5.18 2.31
C PHE A 136 13.24 5.17 3.71
N GLU A 137 13.59 3.98 4.17
CA GLU A 137 14.10 3.78 5.51
C GLU A 137 15.07 2.62 5.54
N THR A 138 15.88 2.55 6.59
CA THR A 138 16.66 1.36 6.91
C THR A 138 16.25 0.80 8.25
N CYS A 139 16.32 -0.53 8.37
CA CYS A 139 16.14 -1.24 9.63
C CYS A 139 17.33 -2.16 9.93
N THR A 140 17.68 -2.25 11.21
CA THR A 140 18.78 -3.11 11.70
C THR A 140 18.25 -4.17 12.66
N LYS A 141 19.13 -5.09 13.08
CA LYS A 141 18.82 -6.16 14.03
C LYS A 141 18.15 -5.69 15.33
N ASP A 142 18.47 -4.48 15.78
CA ASP A 142 17.93 -3.91 17.01
C ASP A 142 16.56 -3.25 16.80
N SER A 143 15.87 -3.58 15.69
CA SER A 143 14.61 -2.97 15.25
C SER A 143 14.66 -1.45 15.19
N LYS A 144 15.85 -0.88 14.96
CA LYS A 144 16.01 0.56 14.79
C LYS A 144 15.64 0.93 13.37
N HIS A 145 14.53 1.63 13.20
CA HIS A 145 14.12 2.21 11.92
C HIS A 145 14.68 3.63 11.80
N VAL A 146 15.31 3.93 10.68
CA VAL A 146 15.78 5.29 10.33
C VAL A 146 15.07 5.72 9.06
N ASP A 147 14.23 6.75 9.16
CA ASP A 147 13.63 7.38 7.98
C ASP A 147 14.70 8.19 7.23
N LEU A 148 14.91 7.84 5.97
CA LEU A 148 15.87 8.46 5.06
C LEU A 148 15.19 9.24 3.93
N PHE A 149 13.85 9.31 3.91
CA PHE A 149 13.09 9.85 2.79
C PHE A 149 13.45 11.30 2.50
N GLU A 150 13.29 12.20 3.46
CA GLU A 150 13.46 13.63 3.20
C GLU A 150 14.89 14.00 2.83
N THR A 151 15.86 13.32 3.44
CA THR A 151 17.28 13.51 3.11
C THR A 151 17.61 13.04 1.69
N THR A 152 16.88 12.06 1.17
CA THR A 152 17.16 11.44 -0.14
C THR A 152 16.33 12.05 -1.27
N PHE A 153 15.05 12.32 -1.03
CA PHE A 153 14.08 12.71 -2.05
C PHE A 153 13.49 14.11 -1.84
N GLY A 154 13.77 14.76 -0.71
CA GLY A 154 13.19 16.05 -0.35
C GLY A 154 11.79 15.91 0.29
N GLU A 155 11.01 16.99 0.22
CA GLU A 155 9.69 17.07 0.85
C GLU A 155 8.74 15.98 0.35
N ARG A 156 7.98 15.37 1.27
CA ARG A 156 6.97 14.37 0.93
C ARG A 156 5.82 15.03 0.15
N PRO A 157 5.30 14.38 -0.91
CA PRO A 157 4.16 14.93 -1.64
C PRO A 157 2.90 14.92 -0.75
N SER A 158 2.09 15.98 -0.83
CA SER A 158 0.75 15.97 -0.23
C SER A 158 -0.17 15.02 -1.01
N LEU A 159 -0.74 14.05 -0.29
CA LEU A 159 -1.61 13.02 -0.87
C LEU A 159 -3.09 13.26 -0.58
N VAL A 160 -3.44 14.28 0.22
CA VAL A 160 -4.82 14.61 0.59
C VAL A 160 -5.75 14.76 -0.63
N PRO A 161 -5.35 15.44 -1.74
CA PRO A 161 -6.25 15.55 -2.90
C PRO A 161 -6.61 14.19 -3.51
N ILE A 162 -5.73 13.19 -3.37
CA ILE A 162 -5.92 11.86 -3.93
C ILE A 162 -6.67 10.97 -2.93
N LEU A 163 -6.38 11.11 -1.64
CA LEU A 163 -6.88 10.24 -0.57
C LEU A 163 -8.12 10.77 0.16
N GLY A 164 -8.57 11.99 -0.13
CA GLY A 164 -9.77 12.60 0.44
C GLY A 164 -9.55 13.24 1.80
N SER A 165 -8.72 12.65 2.67
CA SER A 165 -8.54 13.09 4.06
C SER A 165 -7.11 12.90 4.58
N GLU A 166 -6.72 13.66 5.60
CA GLU A 166 -5.43 13.49 6.29
C GLU A 166 -5.37 12.14 7.00
N GLU A 167 -6.48 11.66 7.57
CA GLU A 167 -6.56 10.36 8.23
C GLU A 167 -6.29 9.19 7.26
N ALA A 168 -6.69 9.32 5.99
CA ALA A 168 -6.33 8.35 4.95
C ALA A 168 -4.84 8.43 4.57
N VAL A 169 -4.25 9.62 4.57
CA VAL A 169 -2.80 9.81 4.35
C VAL A 169 -2.00 9.21 5.51
N GLU A 170 -2.36 9.49 6.75
CA GLU A 170 -1.68 8.96 7.93
C GLU A 170 -1.70 7.43 7.93
N ARG A 171 -2.86 6.81 7.67
CA ARG A 171 -2.99 5.34 7.56
C ARG A 171 -2.08 4.71 6.51
N LEU A 172 -1.68 5.45 5.47
CA LEU A 172 -0.73 4.97 4.46
C LEU A 172 0.68 4.75 5.05
N PHE A 173 1.02 5.50 6.09
CA PHE A 173 2.35 5.52 6.70
C PHE A 173 2.38 4.89 8.10
N VAL A 174 1.23 4.82 8.77
CA VAL A 174 1.05 4.14 10.07
C VAL A 174 1.17 2.63 9.86
N GLY A 175 2.23 2.03 10.38
CA GLY A 175 2.48 0.58 10.32
C GLY A 175 3.95 0.21 10.16
N GLY A 176 4.78 1.08 9.57
CA GLY A 176 6.21 0.80 9.36
C GLY A 176 7.14 1.15 10.54
N SER A 177 6.77 2.10 11.40
CA SER A 177 7.69 2.66 12.41
C SER A 177 7.26 2.49 13.87
N GLN A 178 6.04 2.02 14.17
CA GLN A 178 5.50 2.01 15.55
C GLN A 178 5.52 0.67 16.28
N VAL A 179 6.07 -0.40 15.70
CA VAL A 179 6.13 -1.71 16.39
C VAL A 179 7.31 -1.82 17.38
N GLY A 180 8.18 -0.80 17.48
CA GLY A 180 9.41 -0.84 18.29
C GLY A 180 9.56 0.21 19.41
N GLY A 181 8.49 0.88 19.85
CA GLY A 181 8.59 2.01 20.78
C GLY A 181 7.69 1.90 22.00
N GLY A 182 8.09 1.11 23.01
CA GLY A 182 7.51 1.17 24.35
C GLY A 182 7.74 2.54 25.00
N GLY A 183 6.83 3.48 24.75
CA GLY A 183 6.80 4.79 25.40
C GLY A 183 6.29 4.67 26.83
N SER A 184 7.22 4.41 27.76
CA SER A 184 7.02 4.65 29.18
C SER A 184 6.66 6.13 29.40
N SER A 185 5.40 6.40 29.71
CA SER A 185 4.98 7.70 30.26
C SER A 185 5.45 7.81 31.70
N SER A 186 6.70 8.21 31.90
CA SER A 186 7.14 8.74 33.20
C SER A 186 6.59 10.16 33.36
N LYS A 187 5.51 10.29 34.15
CA LYS A 187 5.12 11.59 34.73
C LYS A 187 6.21 12.04 35.71
N GLN A 188 6.85 13.17 35.39
CA GLN A 188 7.49 14.13 36.30
C GLN A 188 7.11 15.51 35.74
N LYS A 189 6.57 16.49 36.45
CA LYS A 189 6.43 16.79 37.88
C LYS A 189 5.01 17.29 38.16
#